data_AF-A0A536ZSM0-F1
#
_entry.id   AF-A0A536ZSM0-F1
#
_cell.length_a   1.000
_cell.length_b   1.000
_cell.length_c   1.000
_cell.angle_alpha   90.00
_cell.angle_beta   90.00
_cell.angle_gamma   90.00
#
_symmetry.space_group_name_H-M   'P 1'
#
loop_
_entity.id
_entity.type
_entity.pdbx_description
1 polymer ?
#
loop_
_entity_poly.entity_id
_entity_poly.type
_entity_poly.pdbx_seq_one_letter_code
_entity_poly.pdbx_strand_id
1 'polypeptide(L)'
;MPIDIADPRAFAGRAEPSHARLIELAEASLAAASAGRADAIGRMLTKELAEALESGDALLLSDLITAAPSVAIARQLWRRLIEAWGVVSRSNATDGIAATLFALPVVIIAGSQATLDNPAFMPSVAGILSDSARLAAILREHRALAGNETFGLADALVAADAIDIPRWSELLRWQRLALGREAAAHDLPPTPIAVQQGQQSVHLRFLLGTAL
;
A
#
# COMPACT_ATOMS: atom_id res chain seq x y z
N MET A 1 -17.24 11.34 26.54
CA MET A 1 -16.04 10.66 27.05
C MET A 1 -15.31 10.07 25.86
N PRO A 2 -14.02 10.38 25.65
CA PRO A 2 -13.25 9.71 24.59
C PRO A 2 -13.13 8.23 24.95
N ILE A 3 -13.45 7.36 23.99
CA ILE A 3 -13.25 5.93 24.14
C ILE A 3 -11.74 5.69 23.95
N ASP A 4 -11.06 5.25 25.01
CA ASP A 4 -9.68 4.80 24.93
C ASP A 4 -9.68 3.36 24.40
N ILE A 5 -9.37 3.22 23.11
CA ILE A 5 -9.25 1.91 22.46
C ILE A 5 -7.77 1.53 22.54
N ALA A 6 -7.47 0.50 23.33
CA ALA A 6 -6.13 -0.05 23.42
C ALA A 6 -5.63 -0.48 22.02
N ASP A 7 -4.37 -0.21 21.72
CA ASP A 7 -3.75 -0.66 20.46
C ASP A 7 -3.80 -2.19 20.41
N PRO A 8 -4.50 -2.79 19.43
CA PRO A 8 -4.68 -4.24 19.37
C PRO A 8 -3.39 -4.97 18.95
N ARG A 9 -2.32 -4.25 18.58
CA ARG A 9 -1.07 -4.86 18.11
C ARG A 9 -0.25 -5.41 19.27
N ALA A 10 0.30 -6.61 19.07
CA ALA A 10 1.35 -7.16 19.93
C ALA A 10 2.72 -6.70 19.42
N PHE A 11 3.59 -6.23 20.32
CA PHE A 11 4.94 -5.80 19.98
C PHE A 11 5.96 -6.81 20.49
N ALA A 12 6.95 -7.12 19.67
CA ALA A 12 7.98 -8.08 20.03
C ALA A 12 8.87 -7.53 21.17
N GLY A 13 9.17 -8.36 22.18
CA GLY A 13 10.03 -7.95 23.28
C GLY A 13 11.52 -7.83 22.90
N ARG A 14 11.95 -8.49 21.82
CA ARG A 14 13.32 -8.44 21.30
C ARG A 14 13.32 -8.51 19.79
N ALA A 15 14.14 -7.65 19.16
CA ALA A 15 14.39 -7.69 17.72
C ALA A 15 15.22 -8.92 17.33
N GLU A 16 14.86 -9.58 16.24
CA GLU A 16 15.72 -10.55 15.58
C GLU A 16 17.02 -9.90 15.11
N PRO A 17 18.17 -10.60 15.12
CA PRO A 17 19.46 -10.03 14.72
C PRO A 17 19.47 -9.45 13.30
N SER A 18 18.66 -10.00 12.39
CA SER A 18 18.49 -9.50 11.02
C SER A 18 17.91 -8.08 10.96
N HIS A 19 17.12 -7.67 11.95
CA HIS A 19 16.42 -6.39 11.98
C HIS A 19 17.05 -5.39 12.97
N ALA A 20 17.95 -5.88 13.84
CA ALA A 20 18.54 -5.11 14.93
C ALA A 20 19.11 -3.77 14.46
N ARG A 21 19.83 -3.77 13.34
CA ARG A 21 20.45 -2.56 12.79
C ARG A 21 19.44 -1.46 12.44
N LEU A 22 18.36 -1.82 11.73
CA LEU A 22 17.34 -0.86 11.30
C LEU A 22 16.50 -0.36 12.50
N ILE A 23 16.28 -1.23 13.49
CA ILE A 23 15.61 -0.88 14.74
C ILE A 23 16.48 0.06 15.58
N GLU A 24 17.77 -0.20 15.72
CA GLU A 24 18.73 0.68 16.42
C GLU A 24 18.79 2.07 15.77
N LEU A 25 18.75 2.14 14.43
CA LEU A 25 18.68 3.42 13.72
C LEU A 25 17.37 4.17 14.01
N ALA A 26 16.24 3.46 14.06
CA ALA A 26 14.96 4.06 14.41
C ALA A 26 14.96 4.58 15.86
N GLU A 27 15.47 3.80 16.81
CA GLU A 27 15.64 4.17 18.22
C GLU A 27 16.56 5.39 18.37
N ALA A 28 17.73 5.35 17.74
CA ALA A 28 18.69 6.44 17.80
C ALA A 28 18.16 7.73 17.16
N SER A 29 17.35 7.63 16.10
CA SER A 29 16.69 8.77 15.47
C SER A 29 15.67 9.41 16.42
N LEU A 30 14.86 8.60 17.12
CA LEU A 30 13.88 9.08 18.09
C LEU A 30 14.52 9.65 19.37
N ALA A 31 15.64 9.08 19.81
CA ALA A 31 16.37 9.50 21.00
C ALA A 31 17.36 10.65 20.76
N ALA A 32 17.51 11.11 19.50
CA ALA A 32 18.49 12.12 19.15
C ALA A 32 18.25 13.46 19.88
N ALA A 33 19.32 14.03 20.43
CA ALA A 33 19.27 15.28 21.20
C ALA A 33 18.96 16.53 20.37
N SER A 34 18.96 16.44 19.03
CA SER A 34 18.63 17.56 18.14
C SER A 34 17.96 17.08 16.86
N ALA A 35 17.14 17.96 16.25
CA ALA A 35 16.46 17.67 15.00
C ALA A 35 17.45 17.35 13.86
N GLY A 36 18.54 18.11 13.72
CA GLY A 36 19.55 17.86 12.69
C GLY A 36 20.23 16.50 12.83
N ARG A 37 20.43 16.01 14.06
CA ARG A 37 20.96 14.67 14.29
C ARG A 37 19.91 13.60 13.99
N ALA A 38 18.67 13.79 14.43
CA ALA A 38 17.55 12.91 14.13
C ALA A 38 17.37 12.73 12.62
N ASP A 39 17.45 13.83 11.85
CA ASP A 39 17.33 13.84 10.39
C ASP A 39 18.51 13.13 9.72
N ALA A 40 19.73 13.32 10.21
CA ALA A 40 20.90 12.62 9.67
C ALA A 40 20.78 11.09 9.84
N ILE A 41 20.33 10.63 11.02
CA ILE A 41 20.06 9.20 11.27
C ILE A 41 18.89 8.73 10.42
N GLY A 42 17.83 9.54 10.34
CA GLY A 42 16.66 9.25 9.53
C GLY A 42 17.01 9.04 8.06
N ARG A 43 17.91 9.86 7.50
CA ARG A 43 18.42 9.69 6.13
C ARG A 43 19.21 8.40 5.95
N MET A 44 20.01 8.00 6.94
CA MET A 44 20.72 6.71 6.90
C MET A 44 19.73 5.55 6.89
N LEU A 45 18.73 5.58 7.76
CA LEU A 45 17.66 4.56 7.80
C LEU A 45 16.88 4.51 6.48
N THR A 46 16.48 5.66 5.93
CA THR A 46 15.82 5.73 4.63
C THR A 46 16.68 5.13 3.51
N LYS A 47 18.00 5.36 3.53
CA LYS A 47 18.92 4.78 2.54
C LYS A 47 18.98 3.25 2.61
N GLU A 48 19.15 2.69 3.81
CA GLU A 48 19.20 1.23 4.00
C GLU A 48 17.86 0.57 3.61
N LEU A 49 16.72 1.21 3.91
CA LEU A 49 15.40 0.74 3.48
C LEU A 49 15.22 0.82 1.96
N ALA A 50 15.74 1.87 1.31
CA ALA A 50 15.68 2.01 -0.14
C ALA A 50 16.51 0.92 -0.85
N GLU A 51 17.70 0.60 -0.31
CA GLU A 51 18.54 -0.50 -0.81
C GLU A 51 17.80 -1.84 -0.70
N ALA A 52 17.13 -2.12 0.42
CA ALA A 52 16.32 -3.33 0.61
C ALA A 52 15.10 -3.42 -0.34
N LEU A 53 14.48 -2.28 -0.67
CA LEU A 53 13.41 -2.23 -1.69
C LEU A 53 13.95 -2.52 -3.10
N GLU A 54 15.14 -2.01 -3.42
CA GLU A 54 15.80 -2.22 -4.72
C GLU A 54 16.32 -3.64 -4.91
N SER A 55 16.80 -4.28 -3.85
CA SER A 55 17.28 -5.68 -3.87
C SER A 55 16.15 -6.70 -4.01
N GLY A 56 14.90 -6.31 -3.76
CA GLY A 56 13.75 -7.21 -3.80
C GLY A 56 13.40 -7.86 -2.46
N ASP A 57 13.98 -7.39 -1.35
CA ASP A 57 13.83 -7.98 -0.01
C ASP A 57 12.53 -7.53 0.70
N ALA A 58 11.42 -7.49 -0.02
CA ALA A 58 10.12 -7.04 0.49
C ALA A 58 9.61 -7.87 1.69
N LEU A 59 9.92 -9.17 1.74
CA LEU A 59 9.58 -10.02 2.89
C LEU A 59 10.33 -9.61 4.15
N LEU A 60 11.63 -9.31 4.05
CA LEU A 60 12.43 -8.82 5.18
C LEU A 60 11.87 -7.48 5.70
N LEU A 61 11.40 -6.62 4.81
CA LEU A 61 10.77 -5.35 5.19
C LEU A 61 9.42 -5.56 5.90
N SER A 62 8.62 -6.53 5.45
CA SER A 62 7.36 -6.90 6.12
C SER A 62 7.62 -7.47 7.52
N ASP A 63 8.63 -8.35 7.65
CA ASP A 63 9.05 -8.93 8.92
C ASP A 63 9.62 -7.86 9.87
N LEU A 64 10.39 -6.90 9.36
CA LEU A 64 10.91 -5.76 10.13
C LEU A 64 9.78 -4.94 10.77
N ILE A 65 8.73 -4.62 10.01
CA ILE A 65 7.59 -3.85 10.51
C ILE A 65 6.82 -4.64 11.57
N THR A 66 6.66 -5.95 11.37
CA THR A 66 6.00 -6.85 12.32
C THR A 66 6.84 -7.03 13.60
N ALA A 67 8.17 -7.05 13.47
CA ALA A 67 9.11 -7.23 14.58
C ALA A 67 9.39 -5.93 15.38
N ALA A 68 8.71 -4.82 15.05
CA ALA A 68 8.91 -3.56 15.76
C ALA A 68 8.63 -3.73 17.28
N PRO A 69 9.51 -3.25 18.17
CA PRO A 69 9.38 -3.48 19.61
C PRO A 69 8.42 -2.52 20.31
N SER A 70 7.93 -1.49 19.61
CA SER A 70 6.98 -0.53 20.16
C SER A 70 6.22 0.23 19.07
N VAL A 71 5.14 0.90 19.45
CA VAL A 71 4.36 1.81 18.59
C VAL A 71 5.24 2.91 18.00
N ALA A 72 6.15 3.48 18.79
CA ALA A 72 7.01 4.59 18.35
C ALA A 72 7.98 4.14 17.25
N ILE A 73 8.58 2.96 17.43
CA ILE A 73 9.49 2.38 16.44
C ILE A 73 8.74 1.96 15.19
N ALA A 74 7.59 1.28 15.33
CA ALA A 74 6.77 0.91 14.19
C ALA A 74 6.39 2.14 13.34
N ARG A 75 5.97 3.24 13.97
CA ARG A 75 5.64 4.50 13.27
C ARG A 75 6.85 5.12 12.58
N GLN A 76 8.02 5.09 13.22
CA GLN A 76 9.24 5.64 12.64
C GLN A 76 9.68 4.82 11.42
N LEU A 77 9.69 3.49 11.53
CA LEU A 77 10.01 2.59 10.42
C LEU A 77 9.05 2.82 9.25
N TRP A 78 7.74 2.86 9.49
CA TRP A 78 6.74 3.17 8.45
C TRP A 78 6.99 4.50 7.76
N ARG A 79 7.27 5.57 8.52
CA ARG A 79 7.57 6.89 7.95
C ARG A 79 8.79 6.85 7.04
N ARG A 80 9.87 6.19 7.49
CA ARG A 80 11.10 6.07 6.70
C ARG A 80 10.91 5.17 5.49
N LEU A 81 10.09 4.13 5.59
CA LEU A 81 9.76 3.23 4.49
C LEU A 81 8.96 3.94 3.39
N ILE A 82 8.02 4.82 3.74
CA ILE A 82 7.31 5.69 2.78
C ILE A 82 8.28 6.63 2.06
N GLU A 83 9.24 7.21 2.78
CA GLU A 83 10.28 8.05 2.18
C GLU A 83 11.19 7.25 1.24
N ALA A 84 11.58 6.04 1.66
CA ALA A 84 12.41 5.13 0.88
C ALA A 84 11.71 4.73 -0.43
N TRP A 85 10.42 4.39 -0.38
CA TRP A 85 9.59 4.17 -1.56
C TRP A 85 9.65 5.36 -2.53
N GLY A 86 9.51 6.58 -2.00
CA GLY A 86 9.60 7.80 -2.81
C GLY A 86 10.98 8.01 -3.45
N VAL A 87 12.06 7.65 -2.76
CA VAL A 87 13.43 7.69 -3.31
C VAL A 87 13.56 6.71 -4.47
N VAL A 88 13.24 5.44 -4.26
CA VAL A 88 13.37 4.38 -5.28
C VAL A 88 12.46 4.63 -6.49
N SER A 89 11.26 5.18 -6.25
CA SER A 89 10.33 5.61 -7.30
C SER A 89 10.94 6.65 -8.24
N ARG A 90 11.65 7.66 -7.69
CA ARG A 90 12.22 8.77 -8.46
C ARG A 90 13.56 8.45 -9.10
N SER A 91 14.36 7.56 -8.51
CA SER A 91 15.65 7.13 -9.07
C SER A 91 15.54 6.53 -10.47
N ASN A 92 14.33 6.10 -10.87
CA ASN A 92 14.03 5.49 -12.16
C ASN A 92 13.33 6.45 -13.15
N ALA A 93 13.34 7.76 -12.89
CA ALA A 93 12.81 8.74 -13.82
C ALA A 93 13.67 8.80 -15.09
N THR A 94 13.13 8.41 -16.24
CA THR A 94 13.75 8.64 -17.55
C THR A 94 13.36 10.03 -18.02
N ASP A 95 14.31 10.86 -18.42
CA ASP A 95 14.09 12.25 -18.88
C ASP A 95 13.30 13.12 -17.88
N GLY A 96 13.37 12.80 -16.57
CA GLY A 96 12.69 13.54 -15.51
C GLY A 96 11.21 13.22 -15.33
N ILE A 97 10.65 12.26 -16.08
CA ILE A 97 9.27 11.78 -15.94
C ILE A 97 9.28 10.43 -15.22
N ALA A 98 8.55 10.33 -14.10
CA ALA A 98 8.39 9.10 -13.35
C ALA A 98 6.90 8.76 -13.26
N ALA A 99 6.51 7.59 -13.74
CA ALA A 99 5.19 7.07 -13.45
C ALA A 99 5.05 6.90 -11.94
N THR A 100 3.88 7.22 -11.40
CA THR A 100 3.51 7.04 -10.01
C THR A 100 2.37 6.03 -9.94
N LEU A 101 2.61 4.91 -9.27
CA LEU A 101 1.55 3.96 -8.92
C LEU A 101 0.75 4.53 -7.74
N PHE A 102 -0.57 4.46 -7.81
CA PHE A 102 -1.46 4.84 -6.72
C PHE A 102 -2.58 3.82 -6.52
N ALA A 103 -3.12 3.79 -5.30
CA ALA A 103 -4.24 2.95 -4.91
C ALA A 103 -5.35 3.81 -4.30
N LEU A 104 -6.55 3.79 -4.89
CA LEU A 104 -7.72 4.47 -4.36
C LEU A 104 -8.51 3.50 -3.46
N PRO A 105 -8.69 3.79 -2.17
CA PRO A 105 -9.50 2.96 -1.29
C PRO A 105 -10.99 3.11 -1.66
N VAL A 106 -11.67 1.98 -1.83
CA VAL A 106 -13.10 1.89 -2.11
C VAL A 106 -13.76 1.08 -1.00
N VAL A 107 -14.66 1.72 -0.25
CA VAL A 107 -15.47 1.05 0.77
C VAL A 107 -16.76 0.58 0.12
N ILE A 108 -17.00 -0.72 0.12
CA ILE A 108 -18.16 -1.36 -0.49
C ILE A 108 -19.01 -1.97 0.61
N ILE A 109 -20.26 -1.54 0.69
CA ILE A 109 -21.26 -2.14 1.58
C ILE A 109 -22.11 -3.08 0.74
N ALA A 110 -22.05 -4.37 1.06
CA ALA A 110 -22.78 -5.40 0.33
C ALA A 110 -23.68 -6.17 1.30
N GLY A 111 -24.91 -6.43 0.86
CA GLY A 111 -25.87 -7.25 1.59
C GLY A 111 -26.83 -7.92 0.63
N SER A 112 -27.34 -9.09 1.03
CA SER A 112 -28.34 -9.84 0.27
C SER A 112 -29.59 -10.02 1.09
N GLN A 113 -30.74 -9.62 0.54
CA GLN A 113 -32.06 -9.91 1.11
C GLN A 113 -32.57 -11.30 0.70
N ALA A 114 -31.91 -11.99 -0.24
CA ALA A 114 -32.40 -13.24 -0.78
C ALA A 114 -32.14 -14.40 0.19
N THR A 115 -33.22 -15.00 0.69
CA THR A 115 -33.26 -16.43 1.04
C THR A 115 -33.25 -17.20 -0.27
N LEU A 116 -32.10 -17.74 -0.66
CA LEU A 116 -32.03 -18.58 -1.86
C LEU A 116 -32.73 -19.91 -1.60
N ASP A 117 -33.52 -20.37 -2.56
CA ASP A 117 -34.09 -21.73 -2.57
C ASP A 117 -33.00 -22.82 -2.57
N ASN A 118 -31.75 -22.43 -2.85
CA ASN A 118 -30.57 -23.28 -2.78
C ASN A 118 -29.51 -22.70 -1.81
N PRO A 119 -29.35 -23.26 -0.60
CA PRO A 119 -28.39 -22.78 0.40
C PRO A 119 -26.91 -22.96 -0.02
N ALA A 120 -26.62 -23.66 -1.12
CA ALA A 120 -25.25 -23.87 -1.61
C ALA A 120 -24.71 -22.73 -2.49
N PHE A 121 -25.54 -21.81 -2.99
CA PHE A 121 -25.09 -20.68 -3.79
C PHE A 121 -24.90 -19.45 -2.90
N MET A 122 -23.66 -18.98 -2.76
CA MET A 122 -23.38 -17.69 -2.11
C MET A 122 -23.28 -16.61 -3.18
N PRO A 123 -24.14 -15.58 -3.17
CA PRO A 123 -24.03 -14.49 -4.12
C PRO A 123 -22.70 -13.74 -3.91
N SER A 124 -22.06 -13.35 -5.00
CA SER A 124 -20.80 -12.62 -4.98
C SER A 124 -20.79 -11.43 -5.92
N VAL A 125 -20.16 -10.34 -5.51
CA VAL A 125 -19.77 -9.25 -6.43
C VAL A 125 -18.39 -9.58 -6.98
N ALA A 126 -18.22 -9.54 -8.31
CA ALA A 126 -17.00 -10.02 -8.98
C ALA A 126 -15.71 -9.26 -8.61
N GLY A 127 -15.84 -8.02 -8.14
CA GLY A 127 -14.68 -7.16 -7.86
C GLY A 127 -14.03 -6.63 -9.14
N ILE A 128 -14.78 -6.48 -10.23
CA ILE A 128 -14.33 -5.89 -11.49
C ILE A 128 -15.26 -4.73 -11.84
N LEU A 129 -14.69 -3.57 -12.16
CA LEU A 129 -15.42 -2.42 -12.67
C LEU A 129 -15.80 -2.64 -14.13
N SER A 130 -17.08 -2.53 -14.45
CA SER A 130 -17.58 -2.66 -15.82
C SER A 130 -17.18 -1.50 -16.74
N ASP A 131 -16.85 -0.33 -16.17
CA ASP A 131 -16.55 0.89 -16.92
C ASP A 131 -15.53 1.77 -16.16
N SER A 132 -14.25 1.34 -16.17
CA SER A 132 -13.14 2.11 -15.58
C SER A 132 -12.89 3.42 -16.33
N ALA A 133 -13.24 3.50 -17.61
CA ALA A 133 -13.08 4.70 -18.44
C ALA A 133 -13.97 5.85 -17.97
N ARG A 134 -15.24 5.57 -17.64
CA ARG A 134 -16.15 6.56 -17.06
C ARG A 134 -15.67 7.05 -15.70
N LEU A 135 -15.15 6.17 -14.85
CA LEU A 135 -14.56 6.57 -13.58
C LEU A 135 -13.35 7.49 -13.80
N ALA A 136 -12.45 7.15 -14.74
CA ALA A 136 -11.33 8.00 -15.10
C ALA A 136 -11.79 9.38 -15.61
N ALA A 137 -12.88 9.45 -16.38
CA ALA A 137 -13.45 10.72 -16.84
C ALA A 137 -13.93 11.59 -15.67
N ILE A 138 -14.64 11.02 -14.70
CA ILE A 138 -15.10 11.73 -13.49
C ILE A 138 -13.89 12.25 -12.67
N LEU A 139 -12.86 11.43 -12.49
CA LEU A 139 -11.65 11.83 -11.76
C LEU A 139 -10.91 12.99 -12.46
N ARG A 140 -10.88 13.01 -13.80
CA ARG A 140 -10.32 14.13 -14.58
C ARG A 140 -11.16 15.39 -14.44
N GLU A 141 -12.47 15.28 -14.62
CA GLU A 141 -13.43 16.41 -14.51
C GLU A 141 -13.27 17.16 -13.19
N HIS A 142 -13.10 16.40 -12.09
CA HIS A 142 -12.94 16.97 -10.75
C HIS A 142 -11.48 17.14 -10.30
N ARG A 143 -10.49 16.92 -11.18
CA ARG A 143 -9.06 17.08 -10.85
C ARG A 143 -8.63 16.29 -9.61
N ALA A 144 -9.21 15.10 -9.42
CA ALA A 144 -9.14 14.34 -8.17
C ALA A 144 -7.70 13.88 -7.80
N LEU A 145 -6.81 13.75 -8.79
CA LEU A 145 -5.41 13.37 -8.60
C LEU A 145 -4.48 14.59 -8.64
N ALA A 146 -4.78 15.59 -7.80
CA ALA A 146 -4.04 16.85 -7.73
C ALA A 146 -3.90 17.57 -9.09
N GLY A 147 -4.91 17.45 -9.95
CA GLY A 147 -4.92 18.02 -11.30
C GLY A 147 -4.18 17.21 -12.37
N ASN A 148 -3.67 16.02 -12.05
CA ASN A 148 -3.10 15.13 -13.07
C ASN A 148 -4.20 14.56 -13.96
N GLU A 149 -4.10 14.81 -15.27
CA GLU A 149 -5.03 14.29 -16.28
C GLU A 149 -4.49 13.07 -17.04
N THR A 150 -3.18 12.80 -16.89
CA THR A 150 -2.46 11.72 -17.56
C THR A 150 -2.32 10.52 -16.63
N PHE A 151 -3.40 9.76 -16.52
CA PHE A 151 -3.43 8.52 -15.75
C PHE A 151 -4.32 7.45 -16.37
N GLY A 152 -4.06 6.20 -15.98
CA GLY A 152 -4.87 5.03 -16.26
C GLY A 152 -5.34 4.37 -14.96
N LEU A 153 -6.44 3.62 -15.04
CA LEU A 153 -6.98 2.80 -13.96
C LEU A 153 -7.05 1.35 -14.41
N ALA A 154 -6.74 0.43 -13.50
CA ALA A 154 -7.13 -0.95 -13.64
C ALA A 154 -8.66 -1.08 -13.52
N ASP A 155 -9.21 -2.21 -13.96
CA ASP A 155 -10.61 -2.57 -13.76
C ASP A 155 -10.82 -3.44 -12.51
N ALA A 156 -9.79 -4.15 -12.06
CA ALA A 156 -9.82 -4.99 -10.88
C ALA A 156 -9.85 -4.18 -9.57
N LEU A 157 -10.75 -4.60 -8.67
CA LEU A 157 -10.80 -4.20 -7.27
C LEU A 157 -10.10 -5.27 -6.43
N VAL A 158 -8.98 -4.90 -5.83
CA VAL A 158 -8.10 -5.82 -5.11
C VAL A 158 -8.24 -5.65 -3.60
N ALA A 159 -7.98 -6.71 -2.83
CA ALA A 159 -7.88 -6.60 -1.37
C ALA A 159 -6.54 -5.96 -0.92
N ALA A 160 -6.43 -5.64 0.37
CA ALA A 160 -5.29 -4.92 0.93
C ALA A 160 -3.97 -5.70 0.82
N ASP A 161 -4.03 -7.02 0.88
CA ASP A 161 -2.90 -7.95 0.72
C ASP A 161 -2.24 -7.84 -0.67
N ALA A 162 -3.00 -7.47 -1.70
CA ALA A 162 -2.47 -7.24 -3.05
C ALA A 162 -1.55 -6.01 -3.15
N ILE A 163 -1.59 -5.09 -2.16
CA ILE A 163 -0.78 -3.87 -2.12
C ILE A 163 0.09 -3.76 -0.86
N ASP A 164 0.17 -4.84 -0.07
CA ASP A 164 0.94 -4.88 1.17
C ASP A 164 2.46 -4.99 0.90
N ILE A 165 3.28 -4.74 1.92
CA ILE A 165 4.75 -4.67 1.83
C ILE A 165 5.37 -5.83 1.03
N PRO A 166 4.97 -7.12 1.21
CA PRO A 166 5.52 -8.22 0.44
C PRO A 166 5.40 -8.07 -1.09
N ARG A 167 4.43 -7.27 -1.57
CA ARG A 167 4.21 -6.99 -3.00
C ARG A 167 5.01 -5.79 -3.51
N TRP A 168 5.64 -5.01 -2.64
CA TRP A 168 6.19 -3.70 -3.02
C TRP A 168 7.29 -3.77 -4.08
N SER A 169 8.15 -4.79 -4.07
CA SER A 169 9.16 -4.97 -5.12
C SER A 169 8.52 -5.22 -6.49
N GLU A 170 7.42 -5.97 -6.55
CA GLU A 170 6.64 -6.18 -7.77
C GLU A 170 5.95 -4.89 -8.23
N LEU A 171 5.35 -4.13 -7.30
CA LEU A 171 4.72 -2.84 -7.59
C LEU A 171 5.72 -1.79 -8.09
N LEU A 172 6.94 -1.74 -7.53
CA LEU A 172 8.04 -0.89 -8.02
C LEU A 172 8.46 -1.28 -9.44
N ARG A 173 8.54 -2.59 -9.73
CA ARG A 173 8.81 -3.08 -11.08
C ARG A 173 7.72 -2.64 -12.06
N TRP A 174 6.45 -2.70 -11.67
CA TRP A 174 5.35 -2.24 -12.52
C TRP A 174 5.40 -0.74 -12.78
N GLN A 175 5.69 0.05 -11.75
CA GLN A 175 5.87 1.49 -11.91
C GLN A 175 6.97 1.83 -12.92
N ARG A 176 8.08 1.06 -12.93
CA ARG A 176 9.14 1.20 -13.94
C ARG A 176 8.67 0.86 -15.35
N LEU A 177 7.83 -0.17 -15.49
CA LEU A 177 7.29 -0.60 -16.79
C LEU A 177 6.22 0.34 -17.34
N ALA A 178 5.47 1.05 -16.48
CA ALA A 178 4.46 2.02 -16.90
C ALA A 178 5.02 3.22 -17.68
N LEU A 179 6.34 3.45 -17.62
CA LEU A 179 7.05 4.40 -18.48
C LEU A 179 7.32 3.86 -19.89
N GLY A 180 7.26 2.54 -20.08
CA GLY A 180 7.31 1.89 -21.38
C GLY A 180 5.94 1.93 -22.07
N ARG A 181 5.92 2.08 -23.41
CA ARG A 181 4.69 2.17 -24.23
C ARG A 181 3.75 0.96 -24.15
N GLU A 182 4.15 -0.11 -23.49
CA GLU A 182 3.28 -1.22 -23.16
C GLU A 182 2.68 -0.93 -21.79
N ALA A 183 1.45 -0.39 -21.78
CA ALA A 183 0.63 -0.37 -20.58
C ALA A 183 0.44 -1.83 -20.14
N ALA A 184 1.35 -2.33 -19.29
CA ALA A 184 1.22 -3.65 -18.72
C ALA A 184 -0.12 -3.67 -18.02
N ALA A 185 -1.06 -4.47 -18.53
CA ALA A 185 -2.28 -4.77 -17.81
C ALA A 185 -1.86 -5.15 -16.39
N HIS A 186 -2.31 -4.39 -15.40
CA HIS A 186 -1.93 -4.59 -14.02
C HIS A 186 -2.58 -5.91 -13.59
N ASP A 187 -1.85 -7.01 -13.74
CA ASP A 187 -2.36 -8.38 -13.56
C ASP A 187 -2.48 -8.72 -12.07
N LEU A 188 -3.21 -7.88 -11.33
CA LEU A 188 -3.69 -8.26 -10.01
C LEU A 188 -5.04 -8.92 -10.15
N PRO A 189 -5.20 -10.14 -9.60
CA PRO A 189 -6.47 -10.80 -9.65
C PRO A 189 -7.51 -9.97 -8.88
N PRO A 190 -8.69 -9.71 -9.48
CA PRO A 190 -9.78 -9.09 -8.74
C PRO A 190 -10.13 -9.94 -7.53
N THR A 191 -10.52 -9.31 -6.43
CA THR A 191 -10.92 -10.00 -5.21
C THR A 191 -12.44 -9.94 -5.05
N PRO A 192 -13.16 -11.03 -5.36
CA PRO A 192 -14.61 -11.07 -5.19
C PRO A 192 -15.05 -10.74 -3.77
N ILE A 193 -16.28 -10.26 -3.64
CA ILE A 193 -16.92 -9.96 -2.37
C ILE A 193 -18.02 -11.00 -2.16
N ALA A 194 -17.80 -11.92 -1.23
CA ALA A 194 -18.81 -12.86 -0.79
C ALA A 194 -19.86 -12.13 0.05
N VAL A 195 -21.14 -12.33 -0.28
CA VAL A 195 -22.26 -11.68 0.41
C VAL A 195 -23.04 -12.75 1.17
N GLN A 196 -22.99 -12.68 2.50
CA GLN A 196 -23.76 -13.57 3.36
C GLN A 196 -25.25 -13.21 3.32
N GLN A 197 -26.11 -14.24 3.30
CA GLN A 197 -27.56 -14.06 3.28
C GLN A 197 -28.05 -13.40 4.57
N GLY A 198 -28.97 -12.44 4.44
CA GLY A 198 -29.57 -11.74 5.57
C GLY A 198 -28.58 -10.88 6.36
N GLN A 199 -27.33 -10.74 5.89
CA GLN A 199 -26.30 -9.94 6.53
C GLN A 199 -25.83 -8.82 5.61
N GLN A 200 -25.46 -7.71 6.24
CA GLN A 200 -24.70 -6.64 5.61
C GLN A 200 -23.26 -6.74 6.06
N SER A 201 -22.35 -6.48 5.13
CA SER A 201 -20.91 -6.55 5.37
C SER A 201 -20.22 -5.37 4.69
N VAL A 202 -19.14 -4.90 5.32
CA VAL A 202 -18.33 -3.79 4.82
C VAL A 202 -17.00 -4.35 4.34
N HIS A 203 -16.63 -3.99 3.11
CA HIS A 203 -15.43 -4.48 2.44
C HIS A 203 -14.58 -3.30 2.01
N LEU A 204 -13.29 -3.35 2.33
CA LEU A 204 -12.29 -2.46 1.75
C LEU A 204 -11.68 -3.14 0.53
N ARG A 205 -11.70 -2.43 -0.60
CA ARG A 205 -10.97 -2.79 -1.81
C ARG A 205 -10.15 -1.60 -2.28
N PHE A 206 -9.20 -1.85 -3.15
CA PHE A 206 -8.37 -0.83 -3.76
C PHE A 206 -8.51 -0.89 -5.27
N LEU A 207 -8.66 0.28 -5.86
CA LEU A 207 -8.57 0.47 -7.30
C LEU A 207 -7.18 1.02 -7.60
N LEU A 208 -6.41 0.30 -8.40
CA LEU A 208 -5.05 0.72 -8.75
C LEU A 208 -5.03 1.53 -10.04
N GLY A 209 -4.05 2.42 -10.12
CA GLY A 209 -3.79 3.19 -11.32
C GLY A 209 -2.36 3.73 -11.36
N THR A 210 -1.99 4.23 -12.52
CA THR A 210 -0.69 4.87 -12.76
C THR A 210 -0.91 6.26 -13.31
N ALA A 211 -0.18 7.24 -12.77
CA ALA A 211 -0.19 8.63 -13.22
C ALA A 211 1.23 9.05 -13.68
N LEU A 212 1.34 9.98 -14.62
CA LEU A 212 2.61 10.52 -15.13
C LEU A 212 2.90 11.92 -14.62
#